data_AF-A0AA35QWE0-F1
#
_entry.id   AF-A0AA35QWE0-F1
#
_cell.length_a   1.000
_cell.length_b   1.000
_cell.length_c   1.000
_cell.angle_alpha   90.00
_cell.angle_beta   90.00
_cell.angle_gamma   90.00
#
_symmetry.space_group_name_H-M   'P 1'
#
loop_
_entity.id
_entity.type
_entity.pdbx_description
1 polymer ?
#
loop_
_entity_poly.entity_id
_entity_poly.type
_entity_poly.pdbx_seq_one_letter_code
_entity_poly.pdbx_strand_id
1 'polypeptide(L)'
;QVFFDAYNKKFGSDGSHEALDWKECTERVEEFKRQFIHQNIIDTEIDDTSMMQWLGSLQIHDFYSTKQRLLSAQRSEEELLIKGAEPPVGKEKTGTKEDTN
;
A
#
# COMPACT_ATOMS: atom_id res chain seq x y z
N GLN A 1 -15.14 6.73 -0.16
CA GLN A 1 -15.77 7.13 1.11
C GLN A 1 -14.80 6.81 2.24
N VAL A 2 -14.69 7.69 3.23
CA VAL A 2 -13.89 7.45 4.44
C VAL A 2 -14.83 7.04 5.56
N PHE A 3 -14.54 5.92 6.23
CA PHE A 3 -15.40 5.33 7.26
C PHE A 3 -14.83 5.62 8.66
N PHE A 4 -15.66 6.18 9.54
CA PHE A 4 -15.29 6.55 10.90
C PHE A 4 -15.89 5.61 11.97
N ASP A 5 -16.40 4.45 11.58
CA ASP A 5 -17.15 3.54 12.45
C ASP A 5 -16.35 3.12 13.70
N ALA A 6 -15.06 2.83 13.54
CA ALA A 6 -14.18 2.45 14.65
C ALA A 6 -13.95 3.61 15.63
N TYR A 7 -13.81 4.84 15.13
CA TYR A 7 -13.67 6.05 15.94
C TYR A 7 -14.98 6.33 16.70
N ASN A 8 -16.11 6.36 15.98
CA ASN A 8 -17.43 6.62 16.55
C ASN A 8 -17.81 5.59 17.62
N LYS A 9 -17.47 4.31 17.42
CA LYS A 9 -17.72 3.25 18.40
C LYS A 9 -16.92 3.45 19.70
N LYS A 10 -15.69 3.96 19.61
CA LYS A 10 -14.78 4.08 20.76
C LYS A 10 -14.95 5.40 21.51
N PHE A 11 -15.23 6.49 20.81
CA PHE A 11 -15.21 7.85 21.36
C PHE A 11 -16.49 8.63 21.12
N GLY A 12 -17.34 8.24 20.16
CA GLY A 12 -18.54 9.00 19.81
C GLY A 12 -19.63 9.07 20.88
N SER A 13 -19.48 8.37 22.01
CA SER A 13 -20.42 8.37 23.13
C SER A 13 -19.74 8.62 24.49
N ASP A 14 -18.49 9.12 24.52
CA ASP A 14 -17.74 9.33 25.76
C ASP A 14 -18.01 10.70 26.42
N GLY A 15 -18.86 11.52 25.81
CA GLY A 15 -19.25 12.85 26.29
C GLY A 15 -18.19 13.94 26.09
N SER A 16 -16.98 13.58 25.65
CA SER A 16 -15.87 14.50 25.36
C SER A 16 -15.62 14.67 23.86
N HIS A 17 -15.98 13.67 23.05
CA HIS A 17 -15.82 13.67 21.60
C HIS A 17 -17.16 13.57 20.88
N GLU A 18 -17.24 14.23 19.71
CA GLU A 18 -18.39 14.17 18.82
C GLU A 18 -18.24 13.02 17.82
N ALA A 19 -19.35 12.35 17.51
CA ALA A 19 -19.41 11.33 16.48
C ALA A 19 -19.36 11.97 15.08
N LEU A 20 -18.52 11.44 14.20
CA LEU A 20 -18.34 11.95 12.84
C LEU A 20 -19.18 11.14 11.86
N ASP A 21 -20.15 11.78 11.24
CA ASP A 21 -20.86 11.22 10.10
C ASP A 21 -21.09 12.25 8.99
N TRP A 22 -21.37 11.75 7.79
CA TRP A 22 -21.55 12.55 6.59
C TRP A 22 -22.95 12.37 6.01
N LYS A 23 -23.91 11.87 6.80
CA LYS A 23 -25.22 11.44 6.30
C LYS A 23 -25.97 12.60 5.65
N GLU A 24 -25.95 13.76 6.28
CA GLU A 24 -26.58 14.99 5.80
C GLU A 24 -26.05 15.45 4.43
N CYS A 25 -24.79 15.15 4.14
CA CYS A 25 -24.12 15.57 2.91
C CYS A 25 -24.17 14.50 1.79
N THR A 26 -24.74 13.32 2.04
CA THR A 26 -24.66 12.16 1.12
C THR A 26 -25.19 12.49 -0.26
N GLU A 27 -26.36 13.12 -0.34
CA GLU A 27 -26.99 13.48 -1.62
C GLU A 27 -26.15 14.50 -2.40
N ARG A 28 -25.63 15.52 -1.71
CA ARG A 28 -24.75 16.53 -2.30
C ARG A 28 -23.46 15.92 -2.84
N VAL A 29 -22.87 14.96 -2.12
CA VAL A 29 -21.68 14.24 -2.57
C VAL A 29 -21.97 13.41 -3.82
N GLU A 30 -23.09 12.70 -3.85
CA GLU A 30 -23.47 11.90 -5.02
C GLU A 30 -23.80 12.75 -6.24
N GLU A 31 -24.47 13.89 -6.06
CA GLU A 31 -24.71 14.82 -7.16
C GLU A 31 -23.40 15.43 -7.68
N PHE A 32 -22.50 15.86 -6.78
CA PHE A 32 -21.20 16.39 -7.16
C PHE A 32 -20.36 15.36 -7.94
N LYS A 33 -20.36 14.10 -7.50
CA LYS A 33 -19.69 13.00 -8.21
C LYS A 33 -20.21 12.86 -9.63
N ARG A 34 -21.54 12.86 -9.82
CA ARG A 34 -22.15 12.73 -11.15
C ARG A 34 -21.83 13.92 -12.04
N GLN A 35 -22.08 15.13 -11.54
CA GLN A 35 -21.99 16.34 -12.36
C GLN A 35 -20.57 16.71 -12.74
N PHE A 36 -19.60 16.52 -11.85
CA PHE A 36 -18.25 17.04 -12.06
C PHE A 36 -17.21 15.93 -12.17
N ILE A 37 -17.25 14.91 -11.30
CA ILE A 37 -16.20 13.88 -11.31
C ILE A 37 -16.37 12.94 -12.49
N HIS A 38 -17.54 12.31 -12.64
CA HIS A 38 -17.78 11.37 -13.74
C HIS A 38 -17.73 12.08 -15.09
N GLN A 39 -18.32 13.27 -15.19
CA GLN A 39 -18.28 14.06 -16.42
C GLN A 39 -16.84 14.35 -16.87
N ASN A 40 -16.00 14.89 -15.98
CA ASN A 40 -14.60 15.16 -16.31
C ASN A 40 -13.82 13.89 -16.68
N ILE A 41 -14.06 12.76 -16.01
CA ILE A 41 -13.42 11.48 -16.35
C ILE A 41 -13.81 11.06 -17.77
N ILE A 42 -15.09 11.14 -18.12
CA ILE A 42 -15.59 10.75 -19.44
C ILE A 42 -15.01 11.66 -20.52
N ASP A 43 -15.07 12.97 -20.30
CA ASP A 43 -14.57 13.95 -21.27
C ASP A 43 -13.06 13.76 -21.50
N THR A 44 -12.28 13.59 -20.42
CA THR A 44 -10.84 13.30 -20.51
C THR A 44 -10.58 11.98 -21.24
N GLU A 45 -11.38 10.94 -20.99
CA GLU A 45 -11.19 9.66 -21.68
C GLU A 45 -11.53 9.73 -23.17
N ILE A 46 -12.50 10.57 -23.56
CA ILE A 46 -12.84 10.81 -24.97
C ILE A 46 -11.74 11.60 -25.67
N ASP A 47 -11.22 12.65 -25.04
CA ASP A 47 -10.26 13.57 -25.65
C ASP A 47 -8.84 12.98 -25.67
N ASP A 48 -8.40 12.40 -24.55
CA ASP A 48 -7.01 11.95 -24.36
C ASP A 48 -6.85 10.44 -24.55
N THR A 49 -7.92 9.64 -24.47
CA THR A 49 -7.89 8.16 -24.52
C THR A 49 -6.92 7.53 -23.50
N SER A 50 -6.89 8.10 -22.30
CA SER A 50 -5.90 7.82 -21.26
C SER A 50 -5.80 6.33 -20.92
N MET A 51 -6.93 5.63 -20.82
CA MET A 51 -6.96 4.20 -20.53
C MET A 51 -6.43 3.39 -21.71
N MET A 52 -6.77 3.77 -22.94
CA MET A 52 -6.28 3.09 -24.14
C MET A 52 -4.76 3.19 -24.27
N GLN A 53 -4.20 4.38 -24.00
CA GLN A 53 -2.75 4.58 -23.98
C GLN A 53 -2.07 3.72 -22.91
N TRP A 54 -2.64 3.69 -21.70
CA TRP A 54 -2.15 2.83 -20.62
C TRP A 54 -2.22 1.34 -20.99
N LEU A 55 -3.32 0.87 -21.59
CA LEU A 55 -3.44 -0.50 -22.07
C LEU A 55 -2.38 -0.82 -23.14
N GLY A 56 -2.06 0.14 -24.00
CA GLY A 56 -0.99 0.02 -25.00
C GLY A 56 0.39 -0.21 -24.40
N SER A 57 0.64 0.23 -23.16
CA SER A 57 1.91 -0.03 -22.47
C SER A 57 2.01 -1.45 -21.89
N LEU A 58 0.93 -2.22 -21.82
CA LEU A 58 0.96 -3.55 -21.19
C LEU A 58 1.98 -4.51 -21.82
N GLN A 59 2.20 -4.41 -23.13
CA GLN A 59 3.11 -5.27 -23.88
C GLN A 59 4.59 -5.15 -23.49
N ILE A 60 5.00 -4.04 -22.85
CA ILE A 60 6.40 -3.84 -22.44
C ILE A 60 6.71 -4.54 -21.10
N HIS A 61 5.69 -5.05 -20.41
CA HIS A 61 5.85 -5.72 -19.13
C HIS A 61 6.11 -7.22 -19.31
N ASP A 62 7.19 -7.71 -18.71
CA ASP A 62 7.43 -9.15 -18.58
C ASP A 62 6.82 -9.70 -17.28
N PHE A 63 5.64 -10.28 -17.42
CA PHE A 63 4.91 -10.93 -16.33
C PHE A 63 5.47 -12.32 -15.98
N TYR A 64 6.19 -12.98 -16.92
CA TYR A 64 6.67 -14.33 -16.72
C TYR A 64 7.94 -14.36 -15.86
N SER A 65 8.93 -13.53 -16.18
CA SER A 65 10.15 -13.45 -15.36
C SER A 65 9.86 -12.88 -13.96
N THR A 66 8.92 -11.94 -13.84
CA THR A 66 8.49 -11.40 -12.55
C THR A 66 7.84 -12.48 -11.69
N LYS A 67 6.94 -13.29 -12.25
CA LYS A 67 6.34 -14.42 -11.55
C LYS A 67 7.38 -15.46 -11.14
N GLN A 68 8.32 -15.80 -12.03
CA GLN A 68 9.39 -16.74 -11.71
C GLN A 68 10.28 -16.24 -10.58
N ARG A 69 10.67 -14.95 -10.57
CA ARG A 69 11.46 -14.34 -9.49
C ARG A 69 10.73 -14.37 -8.14
N LEU A 70 9.43 -14.06 -8.13
CA LEU A 70 8.62 -14.10 -6.91
C LEU A 70 8.52 -15.52 -6.35
N LEU A 71 8.30 -16.51 -7.21
CA LEU A 71 8.25 -17.92 -6.82
C LEU A 71 9.62 -18.43 -6.36
N SER A 72 10.72 -18.00 -6.98
CA SER A 72 12.08 -18.34 -6.53
C SER A 72 12.43 -17.66 -5.21
N ALA A 73 11.98 -16.42 -4.99
CA ALA A 73 12.19 -15.69 -3.74
C ALA A 73 11.43 -16.37 -2.59
N GLN A 74 10.15 -16.68 -2.78
CA GLN A 74 9.35 -17.44 -1.81
C GLN A 74 9.97 -18.80 -1.48
N ARG A 75 10.41 -19.54 -2.51
CA ARG A 75 11.10 -20.83 -2.30
C ARG A 75 12.39 -20.67 -1.51
N SER A 76 13.17 -19.61 -1.78
CA SER A 76 14.40 -19.34 -1.05
C SER A 76 14.16 -18.93 0.40
N GLU A 77 13.09 -18.18 0.69
CA GLU A 77 12.69 -17.81 2.05
C GLU A 77 12.21 -19.05 2.84
N GLU A 78 11.40 -19.91 2.22
CA GLU A 78 10.98 -21.18 2.81
C GLU A 78 12.18 -22.11 3.05
N GLU A 79 13.13 -22.17 2.12
CA GLU A 79 14.33 -22.97 2.26
C GLU A 79 15.28 -22.47 3.37
N LEU A 80 15.37 -21.15 3.57
CA LEU A 80 16.09 -20.55 4.71
C LEU A 80 15.41 -20.85 6.06
N LEU A 81 14.07 -20.87 6.08
CA LEU A 81 13.28 -21.23 7.27
C LEU A 81 13.43 -22.72 7.64
N ILE A 82 13.48 -23.59 6.62
CA ILE A 82 13.66 -25.05 6.78
C ILE A 82 15.09 -25.40 7.21
N LYS A 83 16.10 -24.67 6.73
CA LYS A 83 17.52 -24.96 7.03
C LYS A 83 18.02 -24.46 8.38
N GLY A 84 17.19 -23.76 9.17
CA GLY A 84 17.52 -23.41 10.55
C GLY A 84 18.89 -22.73 10.71
N ALA A 85 19.23 -21.80 9.82
CA ALA A 85 20.49 -21.06 9.93
C ALA A 85 20.38 -20.05 11.09
N GLU A 86 20.98 -20.39 12.24
CA GLU A 86 21.24 -19.40 13.28
C GLU A 86 22.05 -18.24 12.70
N PRO A 87 21.73 -16.97 13.04
CA PRO A 87 22.56 -15.85 12.64
C PRO A 87 23.98 -16.08 13.14
N PRO A 88 25.03 -15.77 12.35
CA PRO A 88 26.40 -15.98 12.79
C PRO A 88 26.64 -15.16 14.07
N VAL A 89 26.75 -15.87 15.19
CA VAL A 89 27.23 -15.35 16.47
C VAL A 89 28.51 -14.56 16.20
N GLY A 90 28.43 -13.26 16.44
CA GLY A 90 29.58 -12.36 16.41
C GLY A 90 30.65 -12.94 17.31
N LYS A 91 31.80 -13.30 16.73
CA LYS A 91 32.97 -13.62 17.52
C LYS A 91 33.46 -12.32 18.15
N GLU A 92 33.07 -12.11 19.41
CA GLU A 92 33.88 -11.33 20.33
C GLU A 92 35.29 -11.93 20.34
N LYS A 93 36.25 -11.18 19.82
CA LYS A 93 37.65 -11.22 20.24
C LYS A 93 38.03 -9.78 20.56
N THR A 94 37.78 -9.39 21.80
CA THR A 94 38.81 -9.15 22.81
C THR A 94 39.84 -8.15 22.32
N GLY A 95 39.67 -6.90 22.77
CA GLY A 95 40.67 -5.86 22.61
C GLY A 95 42.00 -6.26 23.22
N THR A 96 43.07 -5.99 22.49
CA THR A 96 44.40 -5.81 23.05
C THR A 96 44.70 -4.33 22.92
N LYS A 97 44.76 -3.65 24.06
CA LYS A 97 45.34 -2.32 24.20
C LYS A 97 46.85 -2.48 24.00
N GLU A 98 47.46 -1.66 23.15
CA GLU A 98 48.86 -1.25 23.35
C GLU A 98 48.98 0.25 23.05
N ASP A 99 49.44 0.95 24.08
CA ASP A 99 49.74 2.37 24.16
C ASP A 99 51.03 2.73 23.41
N THR A 100 51.29 4.04 23.32
CA THR A 100 52.53 4.76 22.92
C THR A 100 52.70 4.96 21.40
N ASN A 101 52.98 6.15 20.87
CA ASN A 101 53.59 7.39 21.38
C ASN A 101 53.08 8.58 20.55
#